data_AF-A0A4Q3URR2-F1
#
_entry.id   AF-A0A4Q3URR2-F1
#
_cell.length_a   1.000
_cell.length_b   1.000
_cell.length_c   1.000
_cell.angle_alpha   90.00
_cell.angle_beta   90.00
_cell.angle_gamma   90.00
#
_symmetry.space_group_name_H-M   'P 1'
#
loop_
_entity.id
_entity.type
_entity.pdbx_description
1 polymer ?
#
loop_
_entity_poly.entity_id
_entity_poly.type
_entity_poly.pdbx_seq_one_letter_code
_entity_poly.pdbx_strand_id
1 'polypeptide(L)'
;SESDARPLFEHKEIGEVSVAWNETFKTWIMLYNSGQPRGIVMRTSATPWGPWTDSQVLYNPQDGYGKYMHVSWRDGKRDAVHDPHRQNEFGGEYAPYMIPRFSRPDGTIYFVMSTWNPYNVVLMKARLRRA
;
A
#
# COMPACT_ATOMS: atom_id res chain seq x y z
N SER A 1 -8.27 15.14 -22.96
CA SER A 1 -9.42 14.39 -23.50
C SER A 1 -9.20 12.90 -23.24
N GLU A 2 -10.20 12.04 -23.38
CA GLU A 2 -9.98 10.58 -23.27
C GLU A 2 -8.93 10.08 -24.26
N SER A 3 -8.82 10.71 -25.43
CA SER A 3 -7.77 10.40 -26.42
C SER A 3 -6.36 10.86 -26.02
N ASP A 4 -6.22 11.69 -24.98
CA ASP A 4 -4.91 12.07 -24.42
C ASP A 4 -4.48 11.15 -23.27
N ALA A 5 -5.28 10.16 -22.90
CA ALA A 5 -4.94 9.25 -21.83
C ALA A 5 -3.67 8.47 -22.19
N ARG A 6 -2.69 8.48 -21.27
CA ARG A 6 -1.45 7.73 -21.38
C ARG A 6 -1.25 6.90 -20.12
N PRO A 7 -0.72 5.67 -20.23
CA PRO A 7 -0.26 4.94 -19.05
C PRO A 7 0.83 5.75 -18.36
N LEU A 8 0.81 5.79 -17.03
CA LEU A 8 1.85 6.47 -16.24
C LEU A 8 3.16 5.68 -16.23
N PHE A 9 3.08 4.35 -16.34
CA PHE A 9 4.17 3.38 -16.46
C PHE A 9 3.58 1.99 -16.76
N GLU A 10 4.41 1.03 -17.19
CA GLU A 10 3.98 -0.36 -17.33
C GLU A 10 3.94 -1.07 -15.98
N HIS A 11 2.81 -1.72 -15.68
CA HIS A 11 2.63 -2.53 -14.47
C HIS A 11 1.54 -3.57 -14.70
N LYS A 12 1.78 -4.83 -14.30
CA LYS A 12 0.82 -5.93 -14.55
C LYS A 12 -0.35 -5.94 -13.57
N GLU A 13 -0.08 -5.61 -12.30
CA GLU A 13 -1.05 -5.74 -11.22
C GLU A 13 -0.99 -4.50 -10.32
N ILE A 14 -1.90 -3.54 -10.52
CA ILE A 14 -2.01 -2.29 -9.76
C ILE A 14 -3.46 -2.05 -9.37
N GLY A 15 -3.69 -1.67 -8.11
CA GLY A 15 -5.02 -1.34 -7.58
C GLY A 15 -4.97 -0.20 -6.56
N GLU A 16 -6.15 0.41 -6.35
CA GLU A 16 -6.45 1.41 -5.31
C GLU A 16 -5.34 2.44 -5.08
N VAL A 17 -5.04 3.17 -6.16
CA VAL A 17 -3.92 4.11 -6.22
C VAL A 17 -4.22 5.39 -5.42
N SER A 18 -3.20 5.90 -4.73
CA SER A 18 -3.19 7.22 -4.14
C SER A 18 -1.97 8.02 -4.61
N VAL A 19 -2.19 9.26 -5.05
CA VAL A 19 -1.13 10.17 -5.50
C VAL A 19 -1.27 11.49 -4.76
N ALA A 20 -0.19 11.96 -4.14
CA ALA A 20 -0.19 13.24 -3.44
C ALA A 20 1.17 13.92 -3.46
N TRP A 21 1.16 15.25 -3.52
CA TRP A 21 2.34 16.06 -3.24
C TRP A 21 2.68 15.97 -1.75
N ASN A 22 3.96 15.73 -1.46
CA ASN A 22 4.47 15.68 -0.11
C ASN A 22 5.29 16.94 0.20
N GLU A 23 4.77 17.81 1.07
CA GLU A 23 5.44 19.06 1.42
C GLU A 23 6.77 18.87 2.15
N THR A 24 6.90 17.80 2.94
CA THR A 24 8.12 17.52 3.72
C THR A 24 9.28 17.08 2.81
N PHE A 25 8.97 16.28 1.79
CA PHE A 25 9.98 15.72 0.89
C PHE A 25 10.06 16.42 -0.47
N LYS A 26 9.18 17.40 -0.72
CA LYS A 26 9.09 18.18 -1.96
C LYS A 26 9.06 17.29 -3.22
N THR A 27 8.26 16.24 -3.16
CA THR A 27 8.08 15.27 -4.25
C THR A 27 6.64 14.74 -4.27
N TRP A 28 6.17 14.33 -5.44
CA TRP A 28 4.96 13.52 -5.56
C TRP A 28 5.25 12.11 -5.13
N ILE A 29 4.37 11.55 -4.31
CA ILE A 29 4.41 10.15 -3.90
C ILE A 29 3.16 9.46 -4.46
N MET A 30 3.35 8.27 -5.00
CA MET A 30 2.28 7.35 -5.37
C MET A 30 2.37 6.12 -4.48
N LEU A 31 1.27 5.73 -3.85
CA LEU A 31 1.10 4.41 -3.23
C LEU A 31 0.01 3.61 -3.95
N TYR A 32 0.20 2.29 -4.03
CA TYR A 32 -0.78 1.36 -4.59
C TYR A 32 -0.55 -0.05 -4.04
N ASN A 33 -1.59 -0.89 -4.03
CA ASN A 33 -1.39 -2.32 -3.83
C ASN A 33 -1.03 -3.01 -5.13
N SER A 34 -0.17 -4.01 -5.01
CA SER A 34 0.26 -4.85 -6.12
C SER A 34 0.32 -6.31 -5.71
N GLY A 35 0.16 -7.22 -6.67
CA GLY A 35 0.48 -8.63 -6.50
C GLY A 35 1.90 -8.99 -6.96
N GLN A 36 2.56 -8.16 -7.78
CA GLN A 36 3.94 -8.39 -8.26
C GLN A 36 4.71 -7.06 -8.42
N PRO A 37 5.60 -6.69 -7.47
CA PRO A 37 5.83 -7.37 -6.19
C PRO A 37 4.62 -7.26 -5.26
N ARG A 38 4.34 -8.30 -4.47
CA ARG A 38 3.23 -8.31 -3.53
C ARG A 38 3.45 -7.27 -2.42
N GLY A 39 2.45 -6.42 -2.16
CA GLY A 39 2.47 -5.47 -1.05
C GLY A 39 1.89 -4.11 -1.36
N ILE A 40 2.15 -3.15 -0.46
CA ILE A 40 1.99 -1.72 -0.77
C ILE A 40 3.28 -1.23 -1.40
N VAL A 41 3.16 -0.72 -2.62
CA VAL A 41 4.27 -0.26 -3.43
C VAL A 41 4.24 1.25 -3.51
N MET A 42 5.43 1.85 -3.49
CA MET A 42 5.66 3.28 -3.59
C MET A 42 6.44 3.60 -4.87
N ARG A 43 6.09 4.74 -5.48
CA ARG A 43 6.92 5.44 -6.48
C ARG A 43 6.96 6.94 -6.14
N THR A 44 8.00 7.63 -6.57
CA THR A 44 8.10 9.09 -6.46
C THR A 44 8.27 9.76 -7.82
N SER A 45 7.99 11.05 -7.89
CA SER A 45 8.14 11.85 -9.12
C SER A 45 8.27 13.34 -8.79
N ALA A 46 8.90 14.10 -9.69
CA ALA A 46 8.91 15.57 -9.64
C ALA A 46 7.56 16.19 -10.04
N THR A 47 6.72 15.48 -10.80
CA THR A 47 5.41 15.94 -11.29
C THR A 47 4.29 14.93 -10.95
N PRO A 48 3.00 15.31 -10.96
CA PRO A 48 1.91 14.38 -10.65
C PRO A 48 1.64 13.34 -11.73
N TRP A 49 2.28 13.42 -12.90
CA TRP A 49 2.11 12.47 -14.01
C TRP A 49 3.41 11.74 -14.40
N GLY A 50 4.52 11.99 -13.69
CA GLY A 50 5.79 11.29 -13.90
C GLY A 50 6.90 12.16 -14.55
N PRO A 51 7.99 11.54 -15.03
CA PRO A 51 8.27 10.11 -14.96
C PRO A 51 8.35 9.63 -13.51
N TRP A 52 7.75 8.47 -13.24
CA TRP A 52 7.78 7.84 -11.92
C TRP A 52 9.05 7.01 -11.75
N THR A 53 9.63 6.99 -10.55
CA THR A 53 10.74 6.09 -10.23
C THR A 53 10.33 4.62 -10.37
N ASP A 54 11.32 3.72 -10.32
CA ASP A 54 11.09 2.30 -10.10
C ASP A 54 10.28 2.03 -8.82
N SER A 55 9.58 0.91 -8.80
CA SER A 55 8.76 0.46 -7.68
C SER A 55 9.62 0.13 -6.46
N GLN A 56 9.20 0.64 -5.29
CA GLN A 56 9.76 0.28 -3.99
C GLN A 56 8.68 -0.35 -3.12
N VAL A 57 8.91 -1.54 -2.57
CA VAL A 57 7.97 -2.15 -1.63
C VAL A 57 8.04 -1.40 -0.31
N LEU A 58 6.96 -0.72 0.05
CA LEU A 58 6.82 0.04 1.29
C LEU A 58 6.31 -0.84 2.44
N TYR A 59 5.45 -1.82 2.12
CA TYR A 59 4.88 -2.74 3.08
C TYR A 59 4.77 -4.15 2.49
N ASN A 60 5.23 -5.14 3.25
CA ASN A 60 5.12 -6.55 2.92
C ASN A 60 4.01 -7.18 3.78
N PRO A 61 2.98 -7.83 3.20
CA PRO A 61 1.87 -8.38 3.97
C PRO A 61 2.24 -9.53 4.91
N GLN A 62 3.38 -10.18 4.68
CA GLN A 62 3.93 -11.13 5.65
C GLN A 62 4.11 -10.50 7.03
N ASP A 63 4.30 -9.18 7.12
CA ASP A 63 4.43 -8.47 8.40
C ASP A 63 3.11 -8.32 9.17
N GLY A 64 1.95 -8.42 8.50
CA GLY A 64 0.63 -8.26 9.11
C GLY A 64 -0.18 -9.55 9.31
N TYR A 65 0.19 -10.63 8.62
CA TYR A 65 -0.47 -11.92 8.80
C TYR A 65 -0.37 -12.42 10.26
N GLY A 66 -1.50 -12.90 10.79
CA GLY A 66 -1.66 -13.34 12.18
C GLY A 66 -1.74 -12.22 13.22
N LYS A 67 -1.60 -10.94 12.82
CA LYS A 67 -1.65 -9.77 13.71
C LYS A 67 -2.91 -8.95 13.49
N TYR A 68 -3.11 -8.49 12.26
CA TYR A 68 -4.28 -7.71 11.83
C TYR A 68 -4.75 -8.11 10.43
N MET A 69 -4.14 -9.14 9.83
CA MET A 69 -4.61 -9.81 8.62
C MET A 69 -4.63 -11.32 8.84
N HIS A 70 -5.66 -11.98 8.32
CA HIS A 70 -5.89 -13.40 8.54
C HIS A 70 -4.95 -14.28 7.74
N VAL A 71 -4.46 -15.34 8.35
CA VAL A 71 -4.02 -16.54 7.66
C VAL A 71 -5.15 -17.56 7.61
N SER A 72 -5.54 -17.98 6.42
CA SER A 72 -6.53 -19.05 6.23
C SER A 72 -6.27 -20.26 7.13
N TRP A 73 -7.30 -20.75 7.83
CA TRP A 73 -7.24 -21.96 8.65
C TRP A 73 -6.90 -23.23 7.88
N ARG A 74 -7.01 -23.20 6.55
CA ARG A 74 -6.47 -24.27 5.68
C ARG A 74 -4.95 -24.40 5.78
N ASP A 75 -4.27 -23.35 6.26
CA ASP A 75 -2.83 -23.29 6.52
C ASP A 75 -2.52 -23.34 8.03
N GLY A 76 -3.16 -24.29 8.73
CA GLY A 76 -2.78 -24.68 10.10
C GLY A 76 -3.41 -23.88 11.24
N LYS A 77 -4.50 -23.13 11.00
CA LYS A 77 -5.24 -22.37 12.05
C LYS A 77 -4.33 -21.48 12.92
N ARG A 78 -3.46 -20.71 12.27
CA ARG A 78 -2.37 -19.96 12.96
C ARG A 78 -2.84 -18.73 13.74
N ASP A 79 -4.07 -18.26 13.51
CA ASP A 79 -4.64 -17.10 14.20
C ASP A 79 -6.18 -17.17 14.27
N ALA A 80 -6.78 -16.23 15.00
CA ALA A 80 -8.23 -16.01 15.08
C ALA A 80 -8.64 -14.60 14.60
N VAL A 81 -7.77 -13.95 13.83
CA VAL A 81 -7.91 -12.58 13.33
C VAL A 81 -8.63 -12.65 11.97
N HIS A 82 -9.92 -12.95 12.00
CA HIS A 82 -10.77 -13.02 10.82
C HIS A 82 -12.19 -12.59 11.12
N ASP A 83 -12.93 -12.20 10.08
CA ASP A 83 -14.37 -11.96 10.22
C ASP A 83 -15.13 -13.28 10.42
N PRO A 84 -16.33 -13.25 11.05
CA PRO A 84 -17.20 -14.42 11.12
C PRO A 84 -17.40 -15.05 9.74
N HIS A 85 -17.32 -16.39 9.69
CA HIS A 85 -17.50 -17.20 8.47
C HIS A 85 -16.40 -17.08 7.40
N ARG A 86 -15.31 -16.35 7.67
CA ARG A 86 -14.19 -16.15 6.73
C ARG A 86 -12.88 -16.82 7.17
N GLN A 87 -12.97 -17.76 8.11
CA GLN A 87 -11.81 -18.46 8.67
C GLN A 87 -10.97 -19.25 7.65
N ASN A 88 -11.51 -19.49 6.45
CA ASN A 88 -10.80 -20.22 5.39
C ASN A 88 -10.27 -19.32 4.27
N GLU A 89 -10.40 -18.00 4.38
CA GLU A 89 -9.96 -17.02 3.38
C GLU A 89 -8.74 -16.24 3.87
N PHE A 90 -7.70 -16.08 3.04
CA PHE A 90 -6.59 -15.20 3.42
C PHE A 90 -7.03 -13.74 3.55
N GLY A 91 -6.42 -13.03 4.48
CA GLY A 91 -6.41 -11.57 4.49
C GLY A 91 -5.50 -11.01 3.39
N GLY A 92 -5.56 -9.70 3.22
CA GLY A 92 -4.77 -9.00 2.22
C GLY A 92 -4.85 -7.50 2.41
N GLU A 93 -3.78 -6.85 2.03
CA GLU A 93 -3.57 -5.42 2.02
C GLU A 93 -4.08 -4.79 0.72
N TYR A 94 -4.80 -3.67 0.84
CA TYR A 94 -5.24 -2.87 -0.30
C TYR A 94 -5.55 -1.42 0.12
N ALA A 95 -5.79 -0.54 -0.85
CA ALA A 95 -6.18 0.85 -0.63
C ALA A 95 -5.25 1.67 0.29
N PRO A 96 -3.95 1.80 -0.04
CA PRO A 96 -3.00 2.59 0.73
C PRO A 96 -3.19 4.11 0.52
N TYR A 97 -4.17 4.71 1.19
CA TYR A 97 -4.43 6.15 1.07
C TYR A 97 -3.54 6.97 2.00
N MET A 98 -2.62 7.74 1.42
CA MET A 98 -1.69 8.57 2.17
C MET A 98 -2.36 9.72 2.94
N ILE A 99 -1.76 10.08 4.08
CA ILE A 99 -2.08 11.29 4.85
C ILE A 99 -0.85 12.21 4.84
N PRO A 100 -0.55 12.89 3.71
CA PRO A 100 0.75 13.51 3.46
C PRO A 100 1.12 14.60 4.48
N ARG A 101 0.12 15.29 5.04
CA ARG A 101 0.30 16.39 6.02
C ARG A 101 1.05 15.99 7.30
N PHE A 102 1.16 14.70 7.61
CA PHE A 102 1.85 14.20 8.81
C PHE A 102 3.23 13.60 8.52
N SER A 103 3.73 13.77 7.31
CA SER A 103 5.08 13.34 6.95
C SER A 103 6.12 14.08 7.80
N ARG A 104 7.20 13.40 8.16
CA ARG A 104 8.23 13.94 9.06
C ARG A 104 9.60 13.98 8.39
N PRO A 105 10.46 14.95 8.73
CA PRO A 105 11.80 15.07 8.15
C PRO A 105 12.69 13.82 8.32
N ASP A 106 12.39 12.95 9.28
CA ASP A 106 13.11 11.70 9.53
C ASP A 106 12.78 10.56 8.54
N GLY A 107 11.92 10.84 7.55
CA GLY A 107 11.44 9.91 6.54
C GLY A 107 10.12 9.22 6.90
N THR A 108 9.49 9.55 8.03
CA THR A 108 8.21 8.94 8.41
C THR A 108 7.07 9.44 7.53
N ILE A 109 6.24 8.52 7.05
CA ILE A 109 4.94 8.79 6.43
C ILE A 109 3.82 8.03 7.15
N TYR A 110 2.60 8.55 7.00
CA TYR A 110 1.37 7.93 7.49
C TYR A 110 0.40 7.72 6.35
N PHE A 111 -0.29 6.59 6.36
CA PHE A 111 -1.32 6.25 5.40
C PHE A 111 -2.34 5.32 6.08
N VAL A 112 -3.56 5.27 5.58
CA VAL A 112 -4.49 4.19 5.93
C VAL A 112 -4.37 3.07 4.92
N MET A 113 -4.58 1.84 5.38
CA MET A 113 -4.57 0.66 4.54
C MET A 113 -5.77 -0.19 4.92
N SER A 114 -6.51 -0.64 3.93
CA SER A 114 -7.59 -1.59 4.14
C SER A 114 -7.05 -3.02 4.20
N THR A 115 -7.75 -3.85 4.95
CA THR A 115 -7.46 -5.27 5.15
C THR A 115 -8.66 -6.07 4.67
N TRP A 116 -8.42 -7.15 3.92
CA TRP A 116 -9.50 -7.92 3.30
C TRP A 116 -10.18 -8.86 4.29
N ASN A 117 -9.42 -9.41 5.24
CA ASN A 117 -9.93 -10.30 6.28
C ASN A 117 -9.02 -10.13 7.53
N PRO A 118 -9.54 -9.60 8.65
CA PRO A 118 -10.87 -8.99 8.79
C PRO A 118 -11.04 -7.78 7.87
N TYR A 119 -12.27 -7.47 7.47
CA TYR A 119 -12.56 -6.34 6.59
C TYR A 119 -12.54 -5.02 7.37
N ASN A 120 -11.36 -4.41 7.48
CA ASN A 120 -11.14 -3.24 8.33
C ASN A 120 -10.09 -2.27 7.74
N VAL A 121 -9.98 -1.08 8.31
CA VAL A 121 -8.97 -0.07 7.97
C VAL A 121 -8.00 0.09 9.13
N VAL A 122 -6.70 0.04 8.83
CA VAL A 122 -5.62 0.24 9.80
C VAL A 122 -4.84 1.50 9.49
N LEU A 123 -4.45 2.24 10.53
CA LEU A 123 -3.50 3.34 10.40
C LEU A 123 -2.08 2.78 10.32
N MET A 124 -1.40 3.06 9.22
CA MET A 124 -0.06 2.61 8.95
C MET A 124 0.94 3.74 9.14
N LYS A 125 2.13 3.36 9.63
CA LYS A 125 3.32 4.19 9.71
C LYS A 125 4.44 3.46 9.00
N ALA A 126 5.10 4.12 8.06
CA ALA A 126 6.30 3.60 7.41
C ALA A 126 7.42 4.64 7.45
N ARG A 127 8.66 4.17 7.39
CA ARG A 127 9.84 5.03 7.27
C ARG A 127 10.45 4.82 5.89
N LEU A 128 10.46 5.87 5.09
CA LEU A 128 11.13 5.88 3.80
C LEU A 128 12.63 5.76 4.05
N ARG A 129 13.27 4.80 3.37
CA ARG A 129 14.72 4.73 3.35
C ARG A 129 15.22 5.77 2.35
N ARG A 130 16.23 6.54 2.73
CA ARG A 130 16.97 7.32 1.73
C ARG A 130 17.62 6.32 0.78
N ALA A 131 17.43 6.55 -0.52
CA ALA A 131 18.24 5.90 -1.54
C ALA A 131 19.71 6.31 -1.38
#